data_AF-A0A843CC71-F1
#
_entry.id   AF-A0A843CC71-F1
#
_cell.length_a   1.000
_cell.length_b   1.000
_cell.length_c   1.000
_cell.angle_alpha   90.00
_cell.angle_beta   90.00
_cell.angle_gamma   90.00
#
_symmetry.space_group_name_H-M   'P 1'
#
loop_
_entity.id
_entity.type
_entity.pdbx_description
1 polymer ?
#
loop_
_entity_poly.entity_id
_entity_poly.type
_entity_poly.pdbx_seq_one_letter_code
_entity_poly.pdbx_strand_id
1 'polypeptide(L)'
;MDVVFVANLYHLLRPGEREELIKKIKEVLLSGGLLFFNALSTNDPEEYGKGIPVPQEPHSFQKEKYLHFCTREELEGNFGFVIIKELYEHKYDEPHVTGKTHHHISWILIGEHAGTFR
;
A
#
# COMPACT_ATOMS: atom_id res chain seq x y z
N MET A 1 -14.19 2.53 18.72
CA MET A 1 -13.42 1.70 17.79
C MET A 1 -13.96 1.95 16.40
N ASP A 2 -13.07 2.31 15.50
CA ASP A 2 -13.30 2.54 14.08
C ASP A 2 -12.32 1.71 13.25
N VAL A 3 -12.58 1.64 11.95
CA VAL A 3 -11.70 0.98 11.00
C VAL A 3 -11.47 1.91 9.82
N VAL A 4 -10.20 2.12 9.48
CA VAL A 4 -9.81 2.72 8.22
C VAL A 4 -9.40 1.61 7.27
N PHE A 5 -10.06 1.52 6.12
CA PHE A 5 -9.84 0.49 5.12
C PHE A 5 -9.31 1.14 3.83
N VAL A 6 -8.06 0.86 3.49
CA VAL A 6 -7.40 1.36 2.28
C VAL A 6 -7.05 0.16 1.42
N ALA A 7 -7.84 -0.09 0.38
CA ALA A 7 -7.58 -1.18 -0.54
C ALA A 7 -7.42 -0.70 -1.98
N ASN A 8 -6.43 -1.25 -2.66
CA ASN A 8 -6.11 -1.03 -4.08
C ASN A 8 -6.04 0.45 -4.48
N LEU A 9 -5.57 1.29 -3.56
CA LEU A 9 -5.50 2.74 -3.75
C LEU A 9 -4.07 3.28 -3.73
N TYR A 10 -3.29 2.91 -2.71
CA TYR A 10 -2.01 3.57 -2.41
C TYR A 10 -1.01 3.52 -3.57
N HIS A 11 -0.97 2.41 -4.31
CA HIS A 11 -0.10 2.24 -5.48
C HIS A 11 -0.48 3.13 -6.68
N LEU A 12 -1.65 3.77 -6.67
CA LEU A 12 -2.10 4.71 -7.71
C LEU A 12 -1.73 6.17 -7.37
N LEU A 13 -1.37 6.44 -6.12
CA LEU A 13 -1.15 7.78 -5.61
C LEU A 13 0.29 8.23 -5.83
N ARG A 14 0.47 9.47 -6.31
CA ARG A 14 1.76 10.16 -6.42
C ARG A 14 2.35 10.42 -5.03
N PRO A 15 3.63 10.80 -4.92
CA PRO A 15 4.32 10.88 -3.62
C PRO A 15 3.63 11.82 -2.62
N GLY A 16 3.26 13.04 -3.05
CA GLY A 16 2.52 13.97 -2.20
C GLY A 16 1.12 13.48 -1.81
N GLU A 17 0.44 12.75 -2.70
CA GLU A 17 -0.88 12.18 -2.41
C GLU A 17 -0.78 11.02 -1.40
N ARG A 18 0.31 10.25 -1.42
CA ARG A 18 0.59 9.20 -0.41
C ARG A 18 0.84 9.83 0.96
N GLU A 19 1.62 10.90 1.02
CA GLU A 19 1.85 11.66 2.25
C GLU A 19 0.54 12.23 2.82
N GLU A 20 -0.30 12.82 1.96
CA GLU A 20 -1.62 13.33 2.33
C GLU A 20 -2.55 12.22 2.83
N LEU A 21 -2.57 11.06 2.17
CA LEU A 21 -3.34 9.91 2.63
C LEU A 21 -2.87 9.44 4.01
N ILE A 22 -1.55 9.26 4.22
CA ILE A 22 -0.99 8.85 5.51
C ILE A 22 -1.36 9.86 6.60
N LYS A 23 -1.23 11.16 6.32
CA LYS A 23 -1.64 12.23 7.23
C LYS A 23 -3.13 12.12 7.56
N LYS A 24 -3.98 11.87 6.55
CA LYS A 24 -5.42 11.76 6.76
C LYS A 24 -5.78 10.57 7.64
N ILE A 25 -5.12 9.43 7.44
CA ILE A 25 -5.32 8.23 8.28
C ILE A 25 -4.95 8.56 9.74
N LYS A 26 -3.81 9.23 9.97
CA LYS A 26 -3.39 9.68 11.31
C LYS A 26 -4.42 10.61 11.98
N GLU A 27 -5.07 11.48 11.22
CA GLU A 27 -6.06 12.43 11.74
C GLU A 27 -7.38 11.75 12.13
N VAL A 28 -7.82 10.74 11.36
CA VAL A 28 -9.16 10.17 11.51
C VAL A 28 -9.21 8.90 12.35
N LEU A 29 -8.12 8.12 12.38
CA LEU A 29 -8.08 6.83 13.07
C LEU A 29 -8.11 7.03 14.59
N LEU A 30 -9.20 6.61 15.23
CA LEU A 30 -9.36 6.78 16.68
C LEU A 30 -8.36 5.92 17.47
N SER A 31 -8.17 6.25 18.74
CA SER A 31 -7.43 5.39 19.68
C SER A 31 -8.08 4.00 19.75
N GLY A 32 -7.28 2.95 19.63
CA GLY A 32 -7.75 1.57 19.52
C GLY A 32 -8.44 1.24 18.19
N GLY A 33 -8.40 2.14 17.21
CA GLY A 33 -8.87 1.91 15.85
C GLY A 33 -7.94 0.99 15.05
N LEU A 34 -8.49 0.30 14.06
CA LEU A 34 -7.74 -0.59 13.17
C LEU A 34 -7.53 0.03 11.78
N LEU A 35 -6.32 -0.11 11.26
CA LEU A 35 -5.97 0.14 9.87
C LEU A 35 -5.87 -1.20 9.15
N PHE A 36 -6.66 -1.37 8.09
CA PHE A 36 -6.39 -2.35 7.05
C PHE A 36 -5.86 -1.62 5.81
N PHE A 37 -4.76 -2.10 5.27
CA PHE A 37 -4.09 -1.50 4.12
C PHE A 37 -3.58 -2.57 3.16
N ASN A 38 -3.76 -2.36 1.85
CA ASN A 38 -3.01 -3.10 0.84
C ASN A 38 -2.42 -2.20 -0.26
N ALA A 39 -1.26 -2.62 -0.76
CA ALA A 39 -0.57 -2.00 -1.89
C ALA A 39 0.21 -3.04 -2.68
N LEU A 40 0.58 -2.73 -3.93
CA LEU A 40 1.39 -3.64 -4.76
C LEU A 40 2.79 -3.80 -4.15
N SER A 41 3.34 -5.01 -4.22
CA SER A 41 4.70 -5.30 -3.76
C SER A 41 5.72 -5.12 -4.87
N THR A 42 6.94 -4.70 -4.55
CA THR A 42 8.08 -4.77 -5.48
C THR A 42 8.42 -6.19 -5.95
N ASN A 43 7.85 -7.22 -5.32
CA ASN A 43 7.97 -8.62 -5.76
C ASN A 43 6.85 -9.04 -6.73
N ASP A 44 5.91 -8.15 -7.06
CA ASP A 44 4.84 -8.43 -8.02
C ASP A 44 5.43 -8.79 -9.40
N PRO A 45 5.30 -10.06 -9.86
CA PRO A 45 5.95 -10.51 -11.08
C PRO A 45 5.23 -10.02 -12.33
N GLU A 46 3.97 -9.60 -12.20
CA GLU A 46 3.18 -9.17 -13.35
C GLU A 46 3.41 -7.69 -13.65
N GLU A 47 3.51 -6.77 -12.71
CA GLU A 47 3.53 -5.33 -13.03
C GLU A 47 4.81 -4.61 -12.60
N TYR A 48 5.60 -5.15 -11.66
CA TYR A 48 6.83 -4.46 -11.22
C TYR A 48 7.85 -4.32 -12.37
N GLY A 49 8.44 -3.14 -12.50
CA GLY A 49 9.42 -2.85 -13.54
C GLY A 49 8.83 -2.59 -14.93
N LYS A 50 7.50 -2.69 -15.11
CA LYS A 50 6.86 -2.40 -16.39
C LYS A 50 6.54 -0.92 -16.54
N GLY A 51 7.03 -0.31 -17.62
CA GLY A 51 6.80 1.10 -17.96
C GLY A 51 8.06 1.96 -17.86
N ILE A 52 7.88 3.28 -17.88
CA ILE A 52 8.95 4.26 -17.79
C ILE A 52 9.20 4.56 -16.30
N PRO A 53 10.41 4.35 -15.76
CA PRO A 53 10.74 4.70 -14.38
C PRO A 53 10.47 6.18 -14.10
N VAL A 54 9.88 6.49 -12.94
CA VAL A 54 9.61 7.87 -12.53
C VAL A 54 10.85 8.44 -11.84
N PRO A 55 11.34 9.63 -12.25
CA PRO A 55 12.52 10.23 -11.62
C PRO A 55 12.34 10.41 -10.11
N GLN A 56 13.39 10.06 -9.35
CA GLN A 56 13.45 10.16 -7.88
C GLN A 56 12.46 9.25 -7.13
N GLU A 57 11.85 8.29 -7.82
CA GLU A 57 10.86 7.36 -7.28
C GLU A 57 11.24 5.92 -7.69
N PRO A 58 12.14 5.25 -6.95
CA PRO A 58 12.85 4.04 -7.39
C PRO A 58 11.95 2.82 -7.66
N HIS A 59 10.70 2.86 -7.18
CA HIS A 59 9.72 1.78 -7.33
C HIS A 59 8.44 2.24 -8.04
N SER A 60 8.52 3.33 -8.81
CA SER A 60 7.37 3.87 -9.52
C SER A 60 7.58 3.88 -11.02
N PHE A 61 6.54 3.51 -11.76
CA PHE A 61 6.57 3.39 -13.22
C PHE A 61 5.34 4.04 -13.85
N GLN A 62 5.55 4.66 -15.00
CA GLN A 62 4.49 5.22 -15.83
C GLN A 62 4.30 4.35 -17.08
N LYS A 63 3.13 3.76 -17.24
CA LYS A 63 2.66 3.11 -18.48
C LYS A 63 1.31 3.72 -18.87
N GLU A 64 0.26 2.89 -19.00
CA GLU A 64 -1.13 3.31 -19.16
C GLU A 64 -1.65 4.06 -17.92
N LYS A 65 -1.15 3.66 -16.74
CA LYS A 65 -1.36 4.33 -15.45
C LYS A 65 -0.03 4.46 -14.71
N TYR A 66 -0.01 5.37 -13.75
CA TYR A 66 1.06 5.42 -12.75
C TYR A 66 0.87 4.28 -11.75
N LEU A 67 1.95 3.57 -11.44
CA LEU A 67 1.98 2.58 -10.37
C LEU A 67 3.21 2.78 -9.51
N HIS A 68 3.02 2.66 -8.20
CA HIS A 68 4.05 2.61 -7.19
C HIS A 68 4.00 1.25 -6.47
N PHE A 69 5.15 0.63 -6.26
CA PHE A 69 5.28 -0.67 -5.63
C PHE A 69 6.06 -0.53 -4.33
N CYS A 70 5.50 -1.04 -3.25
CA CYS A 70 6.06 -0.85 -1.92
C CYS A 70 7.05 -1.95 -1.56
N THR A 71 8.10 -1.58 -0.83
CA THR A 71 8.91 -2.52 -0.07
C THR A 71 8.35 -2.68 1.34
N ARG A 72 8.86 -3.66 2.09
CA ARG A 72 8.51 -3.83 3.50
C ARG A 72 8.95 -2.61 4.33
N GLU A 73 10.17 -2.14 4.09
CA GLU A 73 10.81 -1.06 4.83
C GLU A 73 10.06 0.26 4.64
N GLU A 74 9.56 0.52 3.42
CA GLU A 74 8.73 1.69 3.15
C GLU A 74 7.44 1.67 3.99
N LEU A 75 6.75 0.52 4.05
CA LEU A 75 5.51 0.39 4.80
C LEU A 75 5.75 0.51 6.32
N GLU A 76 6.80 -0.13 6.84
CA GLU A 76 7.19 -0.01 8.24
C GLU A 76 7.52 1.44 8.61
N GLY A 77 8.24 2.17 7.73
CA GLY A 77 8.56 3.58 7.94
C GLY A 77 7.33 4.50 7.89
N ASN A 78 6.51 4.37 6.85
CA ASN A 78 5.37 5.25 6.61
C ASN A 78 4.23 5.04 7.61
N PHE A 79 4.02 3.79 8.04
CA PHE A 79 2.97 3.40 8.98
C PHE A 79 3.48 3.15 10.41
N GLY A 80 4.71 3.57 10.74
CA GLY A 80 5.27 3.45 12.10
C GLY A 80 4.51 4.20 13.20
N PHE A 81 3.42 4.90 12.87
CA PHE A 81 2.50 5.53 13.83
C PHE A 81 1.42 4.58 14.37
N VAL A 82 1.22 3.42 13.74
CA VAL A 82 0.39 2.34 14.28
C VAL A 82 1.26 1.21 14.82
N ILE A 83 0.73 0.44 15.76
CA ILE A 83 1.31 -0.85 16.14
C ILE A 83 0.95 -1.83 15.02
N ILE A 84 1.93 -2.14 14.16
CA ILE A 84 1.77 -3.13 13.10
C ILE A 84 1.57 -4.51 13.73
N LYS A 85 0.40 -5.11 13.54
CA LYS A 85 0.04 -6.46 14.00
C LYS A 85 0.39 -7.51 12.96
N GLU A 86 0.14 -7.19 11.69
CA GLU A 86 0.48 -8.04 10.55
C GLU A 86 1.09 -7.21 9.43
N LEU A 87 2.15 -7.74 8.81
CA LEU A 87 2.74 -7.22 7.58
C LEU A 87 3.34 -8.37 6.78
N TYR A 88 2.65 -8.74 5.71
CA TYR A 88 3.01 -9.89 4.87
C TYR A 88 2.61 -9.67 3.41
N GLU A 89 3.21 -10.46 2.51
CA GLU A 89 2.83 -10.48 1.10
C GLU A 89 1.75 -11.52 0.86
N HIS A 90 0.70 -11.11 0.17
CA HIS A 90 -0.38 -11.97 -0.29
C HIS A 90 -0.30 -12.13 -1.81
N LYS A 91 -0.21 -13.39 -2.26
CA LYS A 91 -0.24 -13.76 -3.68
C LYS A 91 -1.67 -14.06 -4.09
N TYR A 92 -2.10 -13.53 -5.23
CA TYR A 92 -3.43 -13.78 -5.76
C TYR A 92 -3.44 -13.78 -7.29
N ASP A 93 -4.44 -14.45 -7.83
CA ASP A 93 -4.67 -14.55 -9.26
C ASP A 93 -5.81 -13.60 -9.65
N GLU A 94 -5.58 -12.72 -10.62
CA GLU A 94 -6.60 -11.87 -11.23
C GLU A 94 -7.01 -12.47 -12.58
N PRO A 95 -8.26 -12.97 -12.73
CA PRO A 95 -8.75 -13.47 -14.01
C PRO A 95 -8.99 -12.30 -14.96
N HIS A 96 -8.28 -12.26 -16.09
CA HIS A 96 -8.56 -11.29 -17.14
C HIS A 96 -9.61 -11.83 -18.12
N VAL A 97 -10.42 -10.92 -18.66
CA VAL A 97 -11.47 -11.21 -19.67
C VAL A 97 -10.93 -11.87 -20.94
N THR A 98 -9.64 -11.76 -21.21
CA THR A 98 -8.93 -12.39 -22.34
C THR A 98 -8.55 -13.85 -22.09
N GLY A 99 -8.80 -14.38 -20.89
CA GLY A 99 -8.45 -15.75 -20.50
C GLY A 99 -7.02 -15.92 -19.97
N LYS A 100 -6.20 -14.87 -19.98
CA LYS A 100 -4.90 -14.86 -19.29
C LYS A 100 -5.15 -14.61 -17.80
N THR A 101 -4.52 -15.38 -16.92
CA THR A 101 -4.49 -15.07 -15.48
C THR A 101 -3.28 -14.20 -15.20
N HIS A 102 -3.48 -13.11 -14.45
CA HIS A 102 -2.38 -12.28 -13.95
C HIS A 102 -2.04 -12.70 -12.52
N HIS A 103 -0.75 -12.86 -12.25
CA HIS A 103 -0.26 -13.30 -10.94
C HIS A 103 0.30 -12.10 -10.18
N HIS A 104 -0.42 -11.66 -9.16
CA HIS A 104 -0.09 -10.47 -8.41
C HIS A 104 0.42 -10.78 -7.00
N ILE A 105 1.23 -9.86 -6.48
CA ILE A 105 1.68 -9.86 -5.09
C ILE A 105 1.41 -8.49 -4.49
N SER A 106 0.63 -8.46 -3.41
CA SER A 106 0.37 -7.25 -2.65
C SER A 106 0.82 -7.40 -1.21
N TRP A 107 1.29 -6.31 -0.61
CA TRP A 107 1.41 -6.22 0.83
C TRP A 107 0.04 -6.12 1.47
N ILE A 108 -0.15 -6.84 2.57
CA ILE A 108 -1.22 -6.65 3.53
C ILE A 108 -0.60 -6.10 4.81
N LEU A 109 -1.13 -4.97 5.29
CA LEU A 109 -0.79 -4.39 6.57
C LEU A 109 -2.05 -4.28 7.43
N ILE A 110 -1.98 -4.83 8.64
CA ILE A 110 -2.98 -4.64 9.69
C ILE A 110 -2.29 -3.95 10.86
N GLY A 111 -2.78 -2.77 11.23
CA GLY A 111 -2.22 -1.96 12.32
C GLY A 111 -3.28 -1.51 13.31
N GLU A 112 -2.88 -1.33 14.56
CA GLU A 112 -3.74 -0.79 15.63
C GLU A 112 -3.16 0.54 16.11
N HIS A 113 -3.99 1.57 16.19
CA HIS A 113 -3.56 2.84 16.78
C HIS A 113 -3.49 2.71 18.30
N ALA A 114 -2.27 2.78 18.86
CA ALA A 114 -1.98 2.56 20.28
C ALA A 114 -2.72 3.51 21.25
N GLY A 115 -3.35 4.56 20.72
CA GLY A 115 -3.83 5.69 21.49
C GLY A 115 -2.68 6.62 21.88
N THR A 116 -2.97 7.91 21.92
CA THR A 116 -2.10 8.84 22.62
C THR A 116 -2.34 8.67 24.12
N PHE A 117 -1.31 8.29 24.87
CA PHE A 117 -1.27 8.70 26.27
C PHE A 117 -1.18 10.23 26.25
N ARG A 118 -2.30 10.90 26.55
CA ARG A 118 -2.30 12.34 26.81
C ARG A 118 -1.59 12.60 28.14
#